data_AF-A0A158CTR5-F1
#
_entry.id   AF-A0A158CTR5-F1
#
_cell.length_a   1.000
_cell.length_b   1.000
_cell.length_c   1.000
_cell.angle_alpha   90.00
_cell.angle_beta   90.00
_cell.angle_gamma   90.00
#
_symmetry.space_group_name_H-M   'P 1'
#
loop_
_entity.id
_entity.type
_entity.pdbx_description
1 polymer ?
#
loop_
_entity_poly.entity_id
_entity_poly.type
_entity_poly.pdbx_seq_one_letter_code
_entity_poly.pdbx_strand_id
1 'polypeptide(L)'
;MLDVEKFFKHVIAANKTGFLSLESLAAIVNALLTSTLSDAPILGRRLLDRVGVNRHPSLRVALAIALVTSTGGDADYTRGNAILEDVVKDDSANGRLRGIAAAALADSARIGRGIDADADLARTLYERAVDLGHKASAHNLGLYWEGSY
;
A
#
# COMPACT_ATOMS: atom_id res chain seq x y z
N MET A 1 -16.66 22.17 -7.08
CA MET A 1 -15.35 21.54 -6.79
C MET A 1 -15.45 20.84 -5.45
N LEU A 2 -14.94 19.61 -5.32
CA LEU A 2 -14.98 18.88 -4.05
C LEU A 2 -14.08 19.57 -3.02
N ASP A 3 -14.62 19.89 -1.85
CA ASP A 3 -13.82 20.31 -0.70
C ASP A 3 -13.31 19.05 0.02
N VAL A 4 -12.05 18.71 -0.24
CA VAL A 4 -11.43 17.47 0.24
C VAL A 4 -11.28 17.48 1.77
N GLU A 5 -11.06 18.64 2.37
CA GLU A 5 -10.93 18.74 3.83
C GLU A 5 -12.28 18.56 4.53
N LYS A 6 -13.34 19.16 3.97
CA LYS A 6 -14.71 18.92 4.45
C LYS A 6 -15.08 17.44 4.28
N PHE A 7 -14.75 16.82 3.15
CA PHE A 7 -14.99 15.39 2.93
C PHE A 7 -14.25 14.54 3.98
N PHE A 8 -12.96 14.79 4.21
CA PHE A 8 -12.16 14.11 5.23
C PHE A 8 -12.82 14.18 6.62
N LYS A 9 -13.30 15.36 7.04
CA LYS A 9 -13.98 15.54 8.33
C LYS A 9 -15.24 14.67 8.44
N HIS A 10 -16.02 14.56 7.36
CA HIS A 10 -17.22 13.70 7.33
C HIS A 10 -16.86 12.21 7.40
N VAL A 11 -15.82 11.78 6.69
CA VAL A 11 -15.34 10.38 6.75
C VAL A 11 -14.92 10.02 8.17
N ILE A 12 -14.19 10.90 8.86
CA ILE A 12 -13.81 10.69 10.27
C ILE A 12 -15.05 10.58 11.17
N ALA A 13 -16.02 11.46 11.00
CA ALA A 13 -17.26 11.43 11.79
C ALA A 13 -18.04 10.12 11.55
N ALA A 14 -18.19 9.69 10.30
CA ALA A 14 -18.88 8.45 9.94
C ALA A 14 -18.14 7.20 10.43
N ASN A 15 -16.80 7.17 10.41
CA ASN A 15 -16.05 6.07 11.00
C ASN A 15 -16.24 6.01 12.53
N LYS A 16 -16.29 7.16 13.22
CA LYS A 16 -16.53 7.21 14.68
C LYS A 16 -17.90 6.68 15.09
N THR A 17 -18.92 6.86 14.25
CA THR A 17 -20.27 6.33 14.52
C THR A 17 -20.43 4.87 14.09
N GLY A 18 -19.37 4.23 13.57
CA GLY A 18 -19.44 2.85 13.07
C GLY A 18 -20.20 2.70 11.75
N PHE A 19 -20.49 3.80 11.06
CA PHE A 19 -21.24 3.78 9.80
C PHE A 19 -20.42 3.20 8.64
N LEU A 20 -19.10 3.38 8.65
CA LEU A 20 -18.21 2.88 7.60
C LEU A 20 -17.66 1.50 7.96
N SER A 21 -17.74 0.56 7.02
CA SER A 21 -16.98 -0.68 7.09
C SER A 21 -15.49 -0.42 6.86
N LEU A 22 -14.64 -1.37 7.24
CA LEU A 22 -13.19 -1.26 7.05
C LEU A 22 -12.80 -1.29 5.57
N GLU A 23 -13.55 -2.02 4.75
CA GLU A 23 -13.39 -2.09 3.30
C GLU A 23 -13.76 -0.76 2.64
N SER A 24 -14.90 -0.16 3.02
CA SER A 24 -15.27 1.18 2.53
C SER A 24 -14.22 2.21 2.92
N LEU A 25 -13.70 2.13 4.15
CA LEU A 25 -12.67 3.03 4.63
C LEU A 25 -11.36 2.86 3.85
N ALA A 26 -10.93 1.63 3.58
CA ALA A 26 -9.77 1.34 2.76
C ALA A 26 -9.95 1.86 1.32
N ALA A 27 -11.14 1.71 0.73
CA ALA A 27 -11.44 2.25 -0.59
C ALA A 27 -11.36 3.79 -0.62
N ILE A 28 -11.90 4.47 0.39
CA ILE A 28 -11.82 5.94 0.53
C ILE A 28 -10.35 6.38 0.66
N VAL A 29 -9.56 5.71 1.51
CA VAL A 29 -8.14 6.00 1.66
C VAL A 29 -7.41 5.86 0.32
N ASN A 30 -7.59 4.74 -0.38
CA ASN A 30 -6.93 4.52 -1.66
C ASN A 30 -7.30 5.60 -2.67
N ALA A 31 -8.59 5.97 -2.75
CA ALA A 31 -9.05 7.05 -3.62
C ALA A 31 -8.39 8.39 -3.28
N LEU A 32 -8.21 8.71 -2.01
CA LEU A 32 -7.50 9.92 -1.57
C LEU A 32 -6.00 9.87 -1.92
N LEU A 33 -5.33 8.73 -1.69
CA LEU A 33 -3.90 8.56 -1.96
C LEU A 33 -3.55 8.65 -3.45
N THR A 34 -4.44 8.18 -4.34
CA THR A 34 -4.21 8.21 -5.80
C THR A 34 -4.85 9.42 -6.49
N SER A 35 -5.51 10.30 -5.73
CA SER A 35 -6.22 11.46 -6.28
C SER A 35 -5.24 12.52 -6.78
N THR A 36 -5.58 13.16 -7.90
CA THR A 36 -4.86 14.32 -8.45
C THR A 36 -5.27 15.65 -7.83
N LEU A 37 -6.33 15.66 -7.01
CA LEU A 37 -6.73 16.85 -6.25
C LEU A 37 -5.64 17.21 -5.24
N SER A 38 -5.36 18.52 -5.13
CA SER A 38 -4.47 19.08 -4.11
C SER A 38 -4.88 18.60 -2.72
N ASP A 39 -3.89 18.33 -1.88
CA ASP A 39 -4.02 17.87 -0.48
C ASP A 39 -4.69 16.50 -0.27
N ALA A 40 -5.32 15.89 -1.29
CA ALA A 40 -6.00 14.61 -1.14
C ALA A 40 -5.05 13.48 -0.69
N PRO A 41 -3.83 13.32 -1.25
CA PRO A 41 -2.92 12.30 -0.74
C PRO A 41 -2.49 12.55 0.71
N ILE A 42 -2.28 13.81 1.09
CA ILE A 42 -1.91 14.20 2.47
C ILE A 42 -3.05 13.83 3.43
N LEU A 43 -4.29 14.12 3.06
CA LEU A 43 -5.46 13.77 3.86
C LEU A 43 -5.72 12.26 3.89
N GLY A 44 -5.45 11.54 2.80
CA GLY A 44 -5.50 10.07 2.76
C GLY A 44 -4.51 9.44 3.73
N ARG A 45 -3.29 9.97 3.76
CA ARG A 45 -2.24 9.56 4.71
C ARG A 45 -2.65 9.84 6.15
N ARG A 46 -3.14 11.05 6.42
CA ARG A 46 -3.64 11.44 7.74
C ARG A 46 -4.86 10.62 8.18
N LEU A 47 -5.69 10.18 7.24
CA LEU A 47 -6.84 9.34 7.53
C LEU A 47 -6.40 7.98 8.07
N LEU A 48 -5.37 7.37 7.47
CA LEU A 48 -4.80 6.09 7.93
C LEU A 48 -4.33 6.16 9.40
N ASP A 49 -3.65 7.23 9.78
CA ASP A 49 -3.19 7.44 11.17
C ASP A 49 -4.37 7.56 12.15
N ARG A 50 -5.48 8.16 11.72
CA ARG A 50 -6.65 8.40 12.56
C ARG A 50 -7.53 7.18 12.75
N VAL A 51 -7.58 6.29 11.77
CA VAL A 51 -8.54 5.18 11.76
C VAL A 51 -7.98 3.89 12.33
N GLY A 52 -6.66 3.83 12.56
CA GLY A 52 -5.95 2.68 13.11
C GLY A 52 -5.77 1.57 12.08
N VAL A 53 -4.63 1.56 11.41
CA VAL A 53 -4.37 0.67 10.26
C VAL A 53 -4.39 -0.82 10.61
N ASN A 54 -4.07 -1.20 11.85
CA ASN A 54 -4.05 -2.59 12.31
C ASN A 54 -5.44 -3.25 12.35
N ARG A 55 -6.52 -2.49 12.14
CA ARG A 55 -7.89 -3.02 12.09
C ARG A 55 -8.15 -3.85 10.83
N HIS A 56 -7.41 -3.64 9.75
CA HIS A 56 -7.64 -4.35 8.50
C HIS A 56 -6.36 -4.46 7.65
N PRO A 57 -6.07 -5.62 7.05
CA PRO A 57 -4.93 -5.80 6.15
C PRO A 57 -4.84 -4.74 5.04
N SER A 58 -5.96 -4.37 4.41
CA SER A 58 -5.94 -3.36 3.33
C SER A 58 -5.50 -1.97 3.79
N LEU A 59 -5.79 -1.60 5.05
CA LEU A 59 -5.34 -0.31 5.60
C LEU A 59 -3.83 -0.36 5.89
N ARG A 60 -3.32 -1.48 6.39
CA ARG A 60 -1.87 -1.72 6.53
C ARG A 60 -1.16 -1.60 5.18
N VAL A 61 -1.65 -2.27 4.13
CA VAL A 61 -1.06 -2.17 2.78
C VAL A 61 -1.12 -0.75 2.24
N ALA A 62 -2.24 -0.04 2.38
CA ALA A 62 -2.35 1.34 1.92
C ALA A 62 -1.33 2.26 2.60
N LEU A 63 -1.15 2.13 3.92
CA LEU A 63 -0.11 2.87 4.64
C LEU A 63 1.29 2.48 4.19
N ALA A 64 1.55 1.18 4.07
CA ALA A 64 2.86 0.67 3.68
C ALA A 64 3.29 1.16 2.29
N ILE A 65 2.39 1.08 1.30
CA ILE A 65 2.64 1.61 -0.04
C ILE A 65 2.94 3.10 0.03
N ALA A 66 2.08 3.88 0.70
CA ALA A 66 2.29 5.32 0.81
C ALA A 66 3.60 5.69 1.57
N LEU A 67 4.10 4.83 2.47
CA LEU A 67 5.43 4.97 3.11
C LEU A 67 6.56 4.73 2.11
N VAL A 68 6.46 3.72 1.25
CA VAL A 68 7.54 3.36 0.30
C VAL A 68 7.51 4.16 -1.01
N THR A 69 6.46 4.96 -1.24
CA THR A 69 6.30 5.82 -2.42
C THR A 69 6.26 7.32 -2.10
N SER A 70 6.49 7.73 -0.84
CA SER A 70 6.35 9.12 -0.37
C SER A 70 4.99 9.76 -0.69
N THR A 71 3.91 8.97 -0.67
CA THR A 71 2.58 9.45 -1.04
C THR A 71 1.89 10.09 0.15
N GLY A 72 1.59 11.40 0.04
CA GLY A 72 0.89 12.14 1.08
C GLY A 72 1.75 12.51 2.30
N GLY A 73 3.07 12.42 2.18
CA GLY A 73 4.03 12.78 3.23
C GLY A 73 5.41 12.18 2.95
N ASP A 74 6.33 12.39 3.87
CA ASP A 74 7.68 11.84 3.76
C ASP A 74 7.68 10.31 3.75
N ALA A 75 8.59 9.74 2.98
CA ALA A 75 8.83 8.31 2.99
C ALA A 75 9.43 7.87 4.34
N ASP A 76 9.05 6.65 4.72
CA ASP A 76 9.71 5.89 5.77
C ASP A 76 9.74 4.44 5.29
N TYR A 77 10.76 4.15 4.48
CA TYR A 77 10.91 2.89 3.76
C TYR A 77 11.01 1.70 4.72
N THR A 78 11.75 1.85 5.81
CA THR A 78 11.95 0.80 6.81
C THR A 78 10.62 0.38 7.43
N ARG A 79 9.82 1.35 7.89
CA ARG A 79 8.49 1.05 8.45
C ARG A 79 7.55 0.52 7.38
N GLY A 80 7.60 1.07 6.17
CA GLY A 80 6.79 0.60 5.04
C GLY A 80 7.04 -0.87 4.75
N ASN A 81 8.31 -1.25 4.56
CA ASN A 81 8.72 -2.63 4.30
C ASN A 81 8.35 -3.57 5.46
N ALA A 82 8.54 -3.16 6.71
CA ALA A 82 8.15 -3.96 7.87
C ALA A 82 6.64 -4.29 7.87
N ILE A 83 5.78 -3.33 7.50
CA ILE A 83 4.34 -3.56 7.37
C ILE A 83 4.02 -4.48 6.18
N LEU A 84 4.74 -4.35 5.05
CA LEU A 84 4.56 -5.24 3.90
C LEU A 84 4.91 -6.69 4.27
N GLU A 85 6.04 -6.91 4.95
CA GLU A 85 6.45 -8.22 5.43
C GLU A 85 5.41 -8.85 6.38
N ASP A 86 4.87 -8.04 7.30
CA ASP A 86 3.80 -8.45 8.21
C ASP A 86 2.54 -8.88 7.43
N VAL A 87 2.09 -8.09 6.45
CA VAL A 87 0.93 -8.44 5.62
C VAL A 87 1.19 -9.71 4.79
N VAL A 88 2.39 -9.91 4.25
CA VAL A 88 2.72 -11.13 3.48
C VAL A 88 2.57 -12.40 4.33
N LYS A 89 2.82 -12.30 5.64
CA LYS A 89 2.74 -13.41 6.61
C LYS A 89 1.34 -13.54 7.25
N ASP A 90 0.47 -12.56 7.08
CA ASP A 90 -0.84 -12.54 7.70
C ASP A 90 -1.87 -13.42 6.96
N ASP A 91 -2.35 -14.47 7.61
CA ASP A 91 -3.33 -15.40 7.04
C ASP A 91 -4.77 -14.85 7.03
N SER A 92 -5.05 -13.75 7.74
CA SER A 92 -6.32 -13.01 7.60
C SER A 92 -6.35 -12.15 6.31
N ALA A 93 -5.20 -11.87 5.72
CA ALA A 93 -5.10 -11.18 4.44
C ALA A 93 -5.38 -12.16 3.29
N ASN A 94 -6.29 -11.80 2.39
CA ASN A 94 -6.51 -12.60 1.19
C ASN A 94 -5.26 -12.65 0.30
N GLY A 95 -5.16 -13.70 -0.53
CA GLY A 95 -4.01 -13.93 -1.40
C GLY A 95 -3.63 -12.70 -2.22
N ARG A 96 -4.60 -12.07 -2.90
CA ARG A 96 -4.33 -10.89 -3.73
C ARG A 96 -3.65 -9.77 -2.95
N LEU A 97 -4.08 -9.50 -1.71
CA LEU A 97 -3.51 -8.45 -0.88
C LEU A 97 -2.09 -8.81 -0.41
N ARG A 98 -1.86 -10.06 -0.02
CA ARG A 98 -0.51 -10.58 0.27
C ARG A 98 0.39 -10.46 -0.96
N GLY A 99 -0.15 -10.70 -2.15
CA GLY A 99 0.55 -10.54 -3.42
C GLY A 99 0.92 -9.09 -3.73
N ILE A 100 0.01 -8.13 -3.49
CA ILE A 100 0.32 -6.69 -3.59
C ILE A 100 1.47 -6.34 -2.63
N ALA A 101 1.41 -6.82 -1.39
CA ALA A 101 2.43 -6.53 -0.40
C ALA A 101 3.80 -7.11 -0.79
N ALA A 102 3.83 -8.35 -1.29
CA ALA A 102 5.05 -8.98 -1.80
C ALA A 102 5.62 -8.22 -3.00
N ALA A 103 4.78 -7.75 -3.92
CA ALA A 103 5.21 -6.97 -5.08
C ALA A 103 5.86 -5.63 -4.67
N ALA A 104 5.26 -4.92 -3.71
CA ALA A 104 5.83 -3.67 -3.21
C ALA A 104 7.15 -3.90 -2.46
N LEU A 105 7.29 -5.02 -1.73
CA LEU A 105 8.55 -5.38 -1.08
C LEU A 105 9.62 -5.78 -2.12
N ALA A 106 9.22 -6.44 -3.21
CA ALA A 106 10.09 -6.74 -4.33
C ALA A 106 10.63 -5.46 -4.98
N ASP A 107 9.77 -4.45 -5.18
CA ASP A 107 10.19 -3.14 -5.67
C ASP A 107 11.23 -2.50 -4.75
N SER A 108 11.03 -2.58 -3.42
CA SER A 108 12.00 -2.08 -2.44
C SER A 108 13.34 -2.82 -2.52
N ALA A 109 13.31 -4.15 -2.63
CA ALA A 109 14.52 -4.98 -2.74
C ALA A 109 15.25 -4.73 -4.07
N ARG A 110 14.52 -4.45 -5.15
CA ARG A 110 15.11 -4.19 -6.47
C ARG A 110 15.96 -2.92 -6.52
N ILE A 111 15.57 -1.87 -5.79
CA ILE A 111 16.21 -0.53 -5.88
C ILE A 111 16.80 -0.04 -4.55
N GLY A 112 16.80 -0.88 -3.52
CA GLY A 112 17.41 -0.57 -2.22
C GLY A 112 16.61 0.47 -1.39
N ARG A 113 15.27 0.43 -1.40
CA ARG A 113 14.45 1.35 -0.58
C ARG A 113 14.26 0.78 0.83
N GLY A 114 15.06 1.22 1.79
CA GLY A 114 14.93 0.82 3.21
C GLY A 114 15.33 -0.62 3.52
N ILE A 115 15.84 -1.33 2.52
CA ILE A 115 16.54 -2.61 2.57
C ILE A 115 17.66 -2.55 1.55
N ASP A 116 18.67 -3.41 1.70
CA ASP A 116 19.74 -3.50 0.71
C ASP A 116 19.19 -4.01 -0.62
N ALA A 117 19.79 -3.54 -1.72
CA ALA A 117 19.38 -3.97 -3.04
C ALA A 117 19.75 -5.46 -3.25
N ASP A 118 18.75 -6.28 -3.55
CA ASP A 118 18.89 -7.73 -3.74
C ASP A 118 17.94 -8.19 -4.86
N ALA A 119 18.54 -8.49 -6.01
CA ALA A 119 17.80 -8.87 -7.22
C ALA A 119 17.17 -10.27 -7.13
N ASP A 120 17.79 -11.20 -6.40
CA ASP A 120 17.27 -12.56 -6.24
C ASP A 120 16.10 -12.58 -5.24
N LEU A 121 16.20 -11.80 -4.17
CA LEU A 121 15.07 -11.54 -3.27
C LEU A 121 13.91 -10.88 -4.02
N ALA A 122 14.18 -9.85 -4.82
CA ALA A 122 13.16 -9.19 -5.62
C ALA A 122 12.46 -10.16 -6.57
N ARG A 123 13.20 -11.03 -7.27
CA ARG A 123 12.63 -12.09 -8.13
C ARG A 123 11.69 -13.00 -7.36
N THR A 124 12.17 -13.55 -6.25
CA THR A 124 11.42 -14.49 -5.40
C THR A 124 10.12 -13.86 -4.90
N LEU A 125 10.16 -12.58 -4.53
CA LEU A 125 8.98 -11.84 -4.05
C LEU A 125 7.99 -11.54 -5.18
N TYR A 126 8.45 -11.22 -6.40
CA TYR A 126 7.55 -11.06 -7.55
C TYR A 126 6.89 -12.38 -7.96
N GLU A 127 7.62 -13.49 -7.99
CA GLU A 127 7.07 -14.83 -8.26
C GLU A 127 5.99 -15.17 -7.23
N ARG A 128 6.31 -15.00 -5.95
CA ARG A 128 5.33 -15.16 -4.87
C ARG A 128 4.11 -14.26 -5.04
N ALA A 129 4.28 -13.02 -5.49
CA ALA A 129 3.17 -12.12 -5.76
C ALA A 129 2.24 -12.65 -6.86
N VAL A 130 2.79 -13.24 -7.92
CA VAL A 130 2.03 -13.88 -9.01
C VAL A 130 1.25 -15.08 -8.49
N ASP A 131 1.88 -15.97 -7.72
CA ASP A 131 1.24 -17.15 -7.12
C ASP A 131 0.09 -16.77 -6.18
N LEU A 132 0.24 -15.65 -5.47
CA LEU A 132 -0.79 -15.08 -4.60
C LEU A 132 -1.90 -14.34 -5.38
N GLY A 133 -1.85 -14.34 -6.71
CA GLY A 133 -2.90 -13.79 -7.58
C GLY A 133 -2.71 -12.32 -7.98
N HIS A 134 -1.59 -11.69 -7.66
CA HIS A 134 -1.24 -10.36 -8.16
C HIS A 134 -0.58 -10.45 -9.55
N LYS A 135 -1.38 -10.80 -10.56
CA LYS A 135 -0.91 -11.06 -11.93
C LYS A 135 -0.15 -9.90 -12.58
N ALA A 136 -0.41 -8.65 -12.18
CA ALA A 136 0.34 -7.49 -12.66
C ALA A 136 1.84 -7.58 -12.32
N SER A 137 2.23 -8.32 -11.28
CA SER A 137 3.64 -8.58 -10.98
C SER A 137 4.35 -9.40 -12.06
N ALA A 138 3.63 -10.21 -12.84
CA ALA A 138 4.24 -10.97 -13.94
C ALA A 138 4.78 -10.03 -15.03
N HIS A 139 4.12 -8.89 -15.25
CA HIS A 139 4.60 -7.86 -16.18
C HIS A 139 5.89 -7.19 -15.65
N ASN A 140 5.95 -6.89 -14.35
CA ASN A 140 7.17 -6.33 -13.73
C ASN A 140 8.34 -7.33 -13.74
N LEU A 141 8.04 -8.62 -13.57
CA LEU A 141 9.01 -9.71 -13.71
C LEU A 141 9.54 -9.79 -15.15
N GLY A 142 8.65 -9.73 -16.15
CA GLY A 142 9.02 -9.75 -17.57
C GLY A 142 9.92 -8.59 -17.98
N LEU A 143 9.53 -7.35 -17.65
CA LEU A 143 10.32 -6.16 -17.98
C LEU A 143 11.74 -6.17 -17.38
N TYR A 144 11.91 -6.76 -16.19
CA TYR A 144 13.21 -6.78 -15.52
C TYR A 144 14.12 -7.91 -16.04
N TRP A 145 13.56 -9.08 -16.36
CA TRP A 145 14.36 -10.26 -16.73
C TRP A 145 14.46 -10.51 -18.24
N GLU A 146 13.63 -9.88 -19.09
CA GLU A 146 13.78 -9.93 -20.55
C GLU A 146 14.80 -8.91 -21.10
N GLY A 147 15.43 -8.09 -20.25
CA GLY A 147 16.57 -7.26 -20.65
C GLY A 147 16.22 -6.13 -21.62
N SER A 148 15.33 -5.22 -21.23
CA SER A 148 15.13 -3.94 -21.92
C SER A 148 15.54 -2.77 -21.02
N TYR A 149 16.85 -2.47 -21.02
CA TYR A 149 17.43 -1.17 -20.68
C TYR A 149 18.01 -0.54 -21.94
#